data_AF-A0A383A621-F1
#
_entry.id   AF-A0A383A621-F1
#
_cell.length_a   1.000
_cell.length_b   1.000
_cell.length_c   1.000
_cell.angle_alpha   90.00
_cell.angle_beta   90.00
_cell.angle_gamma   90.00
#
_symmetry.space_group_name_H-M   'P 1'
#
loop_
_entity.id
_entity.type
_entity.pdbx_description
1 polymer ?
#
loop_
_entity_poly.entity_id
_entity_poly.type
_entity_poly.pdbx_seq_one_letter_code
_entity_poly.pdbx_strand_id
1 'polypeptide(L)'
;MTIKSLFSILFLSISFLFSQVLSEMDERKITENLKDGVHIEYYDNGQPRFQMSIKNGQLHGPMISYDKDKRIRLSKNYEYGKKHGLE
;
A
#
# COMPACT_ATOMS: atom_id res chain seq x y z
N MET A 1 -30.37 -18.78 -28.46
CA MET A 1 -29.87 -18.00 -27.31
C MET A 1 -31.02 -17.82 -26.34
N THR A 2 -30.95 -18.39 -25.13
CA THR A 2 -32.06 -18.36 -24.17
C THR A 2 -31.91 -17.18 -23.20
N ILE A 3 -33.02 -16.63 -22.71
CA ILE A 3 -33.05 -15.49 -21.75
C ILE A 3 -32.17 -15.76 -20.51
N LYS A 4 -32.07 -17.02 -20.09
CA LYS A 4 -31.19 -17.47 -18.99
C LYS A 4 -29.70 -17.21 -19.27
N SER A 5 -29.27 -17.43 -20.51
CA SER A 5 -27.88 -17.17 -20.94
C SER A 5 -27.57 -15.67 -20.98
N LEU A 6 -28.55 -14.82 -21.34
CA LEU A 6 -28.38 -13.37 -21.36
C LEU A 6 -28.20 -12.80 -19.93
N PHE A 7 -28.98 -13.33 -18.98
CA PHE A 7 -28.90 -12.94 -17.57
C PHE A 7 -27.57 -13.36 -16.93
N SER A 8 -27.06 -14.56 -17.25
CA SER A 8 -25.73 -14.99 -16.80
C SER A 8 -24.61 -14.10 -17.33
N ILE A 9 -24.69 -13.65 -18.59
CA ILE A 9 -23.68 -12.75 -19.18
C ILE A 9 -23.71 -11.38 -18.49
N LEU A 10 -24.90 -10.84 -18.22
CA LEU A 10 -25.05 -9.57 -17.52
C LEU A 10 -24.54 -9.65 -16.08
N PHE A 11 -24.76 -10.77 -15.40
CA PHE A 11 -24.27 -10.99 -14.05
C PHE A 11 -22.73 -11.10 -14.01
N LEU A 12 -22.13 -11.79 -14.98
CA LEU A 12 -20.67 -11.92 -15.10
C LEU A 12 -20.00 -10.58 -15.47
N SER A 13 -20.64 -9.74 -16.29
CA SER A 13 -20.08 -8.43 -16.61
C SER A 13 -20.16 -7.47 -15.42
N ILE A 14 -21.24 -7.51 -14.64
CA ILE A 14 -21.40 -6.72 -13.41
C ILE A 14 -20.37 -7.14 -12.36
N SER A 15 -20.16 -8.44 -12.16
CA SER A 15 -19.16 -8.91 -11.20
C SER A 15 -17.74 -8.52 -11.60
N PHE A 16 -17.43 -8.54 -12.90
CA PHE A 16 -16.15 -8.08 -13.42
C PHE A 16 -15.93 -6.58 -13.20
N LEU A 17 -16.93 -5.75 -13.52
CA LEU A 17 -16.88 -4.30 -13.27
C LEU A 17 -16.74 -3.99 -11.78
N PHE A 18 -17.46 -4.71 -10.94
CA PHE A 18 -17.37 -4.56 -9.49
C PHE A 18 -15.99 -4.95 -8.95
N SER A 19 -15.43 -6.06 -9.44
CA SER A 19 -14.06 -6.48 -9.12
C SER A 19 -13.02 -5.42 -9.52
N GLN A 20 -13.19 -4.79 -10.67
CA GLN A 20 -12.30 -3.73 -11.14
C GLN A 20 -12.39 -2.49 -10.24
N VAL A 21 -13.61 -2.05 -9.89
CA VAL A 21 -13.83 -0.91 -8.98
C VAL A 21 -13.23 -1.17 -7.60
N LEU A 22 -13.38 -2.38 -7.05
CA LEU A 22 -12.78 -2.75 -5.77
C LEU A 22 -11.25 -2.70 -5.79
N SER A 23 -10.62 -3.15 -6.88
CA SER A 23 -9.16 -3.07 -7.07
C SER A 23 -8.66 -1.63 -7.05
N GLU A 24 -9.39 -0.70 -7.68
CA GLU A 24 -9.01 0.72 -7.72
C GLU A 24 -9.19 1.42 -6.36
N MET A 25 -10.18 1.00 -5.56
CA MET A 25 -10.42 1.57 -4.22
C MET A 25 -9.32 1.22 -3.22
N ASP A 26 -8.75 0.02 -3.28
CA ASP A 26 -7.65 -0.40 -2.40
C ASP A 26 -6.37 0.40 -2.69
N GLU A 27 -6.06 0.64 -3.96
CA GLU A 27 -4.93 1.47 -4.38
C GLU A 27 -5.11 2.95 -3.99
N ARG A 28 -6.32 3.51 -4.16
CA ARG A 28 -6.64 4.90 -3.79
C ARG A 28 -6.52 5.18 -2.30
N LYS A 29 -6.89 4.22 -1.46
CA LYS A 29 -6.82 4.36 0.01
C LYS A 29 -5.37 4.39 0.52
N ILE A 30 -4.44 3.77 -0.19
CA ILE A 30 -2.99 3.83 0.10
C ILE A 30 -2.37 5.14 -0.41
N THR A 31 -2.87 5.67 -1.52
CA THR A 31 -2.38 6.94 -2.10
C THR A 31 -2.99 8.19 -1.46
N GLU A 32 -3.95 8.06 -0.55
CA GLU A 32 -4.80 9.17 -0.13
C GLU A 32 -4.13 10.29 0.69
N ASN A 33 -2.81 10.32 0.95
CA ASN A 33 -2.13 11.57 1.36
C ASN A 33 -0.58 11.55 1.46
N LEU A 34 0.10 10.48 1.02
CA LEU A 34 1.55 10.39 1.22
C LEU A 34 2.29 11.12 0.10
N LYS A 35 2.61 12.40 0.33
CA LYS A 35 3.47 13.20 -0.54
C LYS A 35 4.86 12.56 -0.66
N ASP A 36 5.49 12.77 -1.80
CA ASP A 36 6.87 12.33 -2.01
C ASP A 36 7.82 12.91 -0.96
N GLY A 37 8.69 12.07 -0.42
CA GLY A 37 9.64 12.42 0.62
C GLY A 37 9.80 11.37 1.71
N VAL A 38 10.54 11.75 2.75
CA VAL A 38 10.76 10.92 3.94
C VAL A 38 9.68 11.23 4.97
N HIS A 39 8.95 10.20 5.37
CA HIS A 39 7.95 10.27 6.44
C HIS A 39 8.52 9.64 7.70
N ILE A 40 8.39 10.33 8.83
CA ILE A 40 8.82 9.85 10.13
C ILE A 40 7.65 9.93 11.09
N GLU A 41 7.23 8.78 11.63
CA GLU A 41 6.34 8.73 12.78
C GLU A 41 7.17 8.70 14.04
N TYR A 42 6.68 9.38 15.08
CA TYR A 42 7.31 9.45 16.39
C TYR A 42 6.42 8.77 17.43
N TYR A 43 7.06 8.20 18.45
CA TYR A 43 6.40 7.86 19.70
C TYR A 43 6.02 9.13 20.48
N ASP A 44 5.14 9.01 21.46
CA ASP A 44 4.72 10.12 22.34
C ASP A 44 5.89 10.80 23.05
N ASN A 45 7.00 10.08 23.24
CA ASN A 45 8.24 10.60 23.81
C ASN A 45 9.13 11.37 22.81
N GLY A 46 8.64 11.61 21.58
CA GLY A 46 9.35 12.31 20.51
C GLY A 46 10.44 11.50 19.81
N GLN A 47 10.61 10.22 20.12
CA GLN A 47 11.59 9.36 19.46
C GLN A 47 11.02 8.77 18.16
N PRO A 48 11.82 8.59 17.11
CA PRO A 48 11.35 8.02 15.86
C PRO A 48 10.87 6.58 16.10
N ARG A 49 9.62 6.32 15.74
CA ARG A 49 8.99 5.00 15.76
C ARG A 49 9.15 4.30 14.43
N PHE A 50 9.00 5.05 13.35
CA PHE A 50 8.93 4.52 12.01
C PHE A 50 9.43 5.56 11.01
N GLN A 51 10.22 5.12 10.02
CA GLN A 51 10.70 5.96 8.94
C GLN A 51 10.49 5.23 7.62
N MET A 52 9.89 5.89 6.64
CA MET A 52 9.72 5.37 5.29
C MET A 52 9.95 6.46 4.24
N SER A 53 10.40 6.05 3.06
CA SER A 53 10.57 6.95 1.91
C SER A 53 9.51 6.64 0.87
N ILE A 54 8.88 7.69 0.34
CA ILE A 54 7.77 7.60 -0.61
C ILE A 54 8.12 8.39 -1.87
N LYS A 55 7.84 7.78 -3.01
CA LYS A 55 8.06 8.34 -4.34
C LYS A 55 6.91 7.94 -5.26
N ASN A 56 6.31 8.91 -5.94
CA ASN A 56 5.13 8.73 -6.78
C ASN A 56 3.99 7.99 -6.06
N GLY A 57 3.79 8.29 -4.77
CA GLY A 57 2.76 7.64 -3.94
C GLY A 57 3.05 6.18 -3.56
N GLN A 58 4.26 5.67 -3.79
CA GLN A 58 4.67 4.30 -3.44
C GLN A 58 5.90 4.29 -2.54
N LEU A 59 6.05 3.25 -1.71
CA LEU A 59 7.27 3.04 -0.92
C LEU A 59 8.47 2.88 -1.86
N HIS A 60 9.50 3.67 -1.64
CA HIS A 60 10.72 3.67 -2.43
C HIS A 60 11.91 4.12 -1.58
N GLY A 61 12.84 3.19 -1.33
CA GLY A 61 13.98 3.36 -0.44
C GLY A 61 13.81 2.63 0.90
N PRO A 62 14.57 3.02 1.92
CA PRO A 62 14.59 2.34 3.21
C PRO A 62 13.30 2.58 4.01
N MET A 63 12.84 1.52 4.65
CA MET A 63 11.78 1.49 5.65
C MET A 63 12.39 0.91 6.93
N ILE A 64 12.42 1.71 7.99
CA ILE A 64 13.01 1.35 9.28
C ILE A 64 11.96 1.52 10.37
N SER A 65 11.81 0.52 11.23
CA SER A 65 11.05 0.66 12.48
C SER A 65 11.97 0.51 13.68
N TYR A 66 11.71 1.31 14.70
CA TYR A 66 12.43 1.31 15.96
C TYR A 66 11.49 0.86 17.07
N ASP A 67 12.03 0.28 18.13
CA ASP A 67 11.30 0.16 19.39
C ASP A 67 11.47 1.40 20.29
N LYS A 68 10.79 1.40 21.43
CA LYS A 68 10.86 2.46 22.44
C LYS A 68 12.26 2.70 23.03
N ASP A 69 13.19 1.76 22.84
CA ASP A 69 14.59 1.87 23.26
C ASP A 69 15.51 2.29 22.09
N LYS A 70 14.94 2.73 20.96
CA LYS A 70 15.62 3.10 19.71
C LYS A 70 16.33 1.94 19.01
N ARG A 71 16.01 0.69 19.35
CA ARG A 71 16.59 -0.46 18.66
C ARG A 71 15.84 -0.71 17.36
N ILE A 72 16.57 -0.93 16.28
CA ILE A 72 15.98 -1.30 14.99
C ILE A 72 15.26 -2.64 15.16
N ARG A 73 13.95 -2.65 14.88
CA ARG A 73 13.10 -3.84 14.86
C ARG A 73 12.95 -4.39 13.46
N LEU A 74 12.93 -3.50 12.48
CA LEU A 74 12.78 -3.85 11.07
C LEU A 74 13.63 -2.89 10.25
N SER A 75 14.38 -3.44 9.31
CA SER A 75 14.99 -2.67 8.23
C SER A 75 14.68 -3.41 6.93
N LYS A 76 13.95 -2.77 6.03
CA LYS A 76 13.62 -3.29 4.71
C LYS A 76 13.86 -2.19 3.71
N ASN A 77 14.21 -2.57 2.49
CA ASN A 77 14.27 -1.63 1.39
C ASN A 77 13.16 -1.95 0.40
N TYR A 78 12.58 -0.90 -0.20
CA TYR A 78 11.48 -1.01 -1.14
C TYR A 78 11.83 -0.30 -2.44
N GLU A 79 11.33 -0.81 -3.55
CA GLU A 79 11.43 -0.18 -4.86
C GLU A 79 10.07 -0.28 -5.55
N TYR A 80 9.42 0.86 -5.80
CA TYR A 80 8.09 0.94 -6.43
C TYR A 80 7.06 0.05 -5.71
N GLY A 81 7.01 0.16 -4.38
CA GLY A 81 6.09 -0.59 -3.53
C GLY A 81 6.49 -2.05 -3.26
N LYS A 82 7.52 -2.57 -3.92
CA LYS A 82 7.97 -3.97 -3.75
C LYS A 82 9.20 -4.03 -2.85
N LYS A 83 9.23 -5.00 -1.93
CA LYS A 83 10.43 -5.26 -1.12
C LYS A 83 11.59 -5.59 -2.06
N HIS A 84 12.66 -4.81 -1.97
CA HIS A 84 13.86 -4.93 -2.78
C HIS A 84 15.06 -5.13 -1.86
N GLY A 85 15.74 -6.26 -1.99
CA GLY A 85 16.92 -6.61 -1.19
C GLY A 85 16.73 -7.89 -0.37
N LEU A 86 17.86 -8.53 -0.05
CA LEU A 86 17.93 -9.71 0.78
C LEU A 86 17.96 -9.28 2.25
N GLU A 87 17.21 -10.00 3.10
CA GLU A 87 17.25 -9.84 4.56
C GLU A 87 18.64 -10.15 5.13
#